data_AF-A0A7J4TD66-F1
#
_entry.id   AF-A0A7J4TD66-F1
#
_cell.length_a   1.000
_cell.length_b   1.000
_cell.length_c   1.000
_cell.angle_alpha   90.00
_cell.angle_beta   90.00
_cell.angle_gamma   90.00
#
_symmetry.space_group_name_H-M   'P 1'
#
loop_
_entity.id
_entity.type
_entity.pdbx_description
1 polymer ?
#
loop_
_entity_poly.entity_id
_entity_poly.type
_entity_poly.pdbx_seq_one_letter_code
_entity_poly.pdbx_strand_id
1 'polypeptide(L)' 'MSGFIAFAIINVVVVMALAPLYISLVKKMKAFLQGRKGPGLLQAYYSLWKLFKKEVVYSSNSSFIMRVAPYISIISALVA' A
#
# COMPACT_ATOMS: atom_id res chain seq x y z
N MET A 1 -22.63 20.55 -3.27
CA MET A 1 -22.33 19.10 -3.26
C MET A 1 -21.05 18.74 -4.02
N SER A 2 -20.87 19.17 -5.28
CA SER A 2 -19.73 18.75 -6.13
C SER A 2 -18.34 19.07 -5.56
N GLY A 3 -18.15 20.25 -4.96
CA GLY A 3 -16.85 20.65 -4.39
C GLY A 3 -16.40 19.80 -3.19
N PHE A 4 -17.35 19.32 -2.37
CA PHE A 4 -17.05 18.48 -1.21
C PHE A 4 -16.58 17.08 -1.64
N ILE A 5 -17.24 16.51 -2.65
CA ILE A 5 -16.88 15.20 -3.20
C ILE A 5 -15.47 15.26 -3.81
N ALA A 6 -15.16 16.32 -4.56
CA ALA A 6 -13.84 16.53 -5.13
C ALA A 6 -12.75 16.62 -4.04
N PHE A 7 -13.01 17.38 -2.97
CA PHE A 7 -12.08 17.50 -1.85
C PHE A 7 -11.85 16.16 -1.13
N ALA A 8 -12.91 15.38 -0.88
CA ALA A 8 -12.81 14.07 -0.25
C ALA A 8 -11.96 13.09 -1.09
N ILE A 9 -12.20 13.04 -2.40
CA ILE A 9 -11.44 12.18 -3.32
C ILE A 9 -9.95 12.58 -3.32
N ILE A 10 -9.65 13.88 -3.39
CA ILE A 10 -8.27 14.36 -3.39
C ILE A 10 -7.54 13.97 -2.09
N ASN A 11 -8.18 14.13 -0.93
CA ASN A 11 -7.58 13.74 0.35
C ASN A 11 -7.23 12.25 0.39
N VAL A 12 -8.18 11.41 -0.02
CA VAL A 12 -7.98 9.95 -0.05
C VAL A 12 -6.81 9.56 -0.96
N VAL A 13 -6.73 10.16 -2.15
CA VAL A 13 -5.62 9.91 -3.09
C VAL A 13 -4.28 10.35 -2.50
N VAL A 14 -4.22 11.52 -1.87
CA VAL A 14 -3.00 12.04 -1.24
C VAL A 14 -2.55 11.13 -0.10
N VAL A 15 -3.46 10.69 0.78
CA VAL A 15 -3.14 9.77 1.89
C VAL A 15 -2.62 8.43 1.35
N MET A 16 -3.28 7.86 0.34
CA MET A 16 -2.82 6.60 -0.28
C MET A 16 -1.44 6.73 -0.94
N ALA A 17 -1.09 7.89 -1.49
CA ALA A 17 0.24 8.14 -2.04
C ALA A 17 1.29 8.36 -0.92
N LEU A 18 0.96 9.08 0.15
CA LEU A 18 1.89 9.34 1.25
C LEU A 18 2.22 8.08 2.07
N ALA A 19 1.27 7.15 2.22
CA ALA A 19 1.45 5.91 2.98
C ALA A 19 2.69 5.06 2.55
N PRO A 20 2.88 4.69 1.26
CA PRO A 20 4.05 3.94 0.81
C PRO A 20 5.37 4.73 0.91
N LEU A 21 5.31 6.06 0.80
CA LEU A 21 6.46 6.93 1.04
C LEU A 21 6.94 6.83 2.49
N TYR A 22 6.01 6.89 3.44
CA TYR A 22 6.30 6.75 4.86
C TYR A 22 6.94 5.39 5.17
N ILE A 23 6.43 4.30 4.60
CA ILE A 23 7.03 2.96 4.75
C ILE A 23 8.47 2.92 4.24
N SER A 24 8.76 3.55 3.10
CA SER A 24 10.11 3.62 2.55
C SER A 24 11.06 4.42 3.44
N LEU A 25 10.56 5.52 4.03
CA LEU A 25 11.32 6.33 4.98
C LEU A 25 11.66 5.53 6.25
N VAL A 26 10.67 4.86 6.85
CA VAL A 26 10.90 4.01 8.04
C VAL A 26 11.91 2.92 7.77
N LYS A 27 11.83 2.25 6.61
CA LYS A 27 12.81 1.23 6.22
C LYS A 27 14.21 1.82 6.01
N LYS A 28 14.31 3.02 5.44
CA LYS A 28 15.58 3.72 5.27
C LYS A 28 16.20 4.11 6.61
N MET A 29 15.40 4.61 7.55
CA MET A 29 15.83 4.91 8.92
C MET A 29 16.32 3.66 9.67
N LYS A 30 15.55 2.56 9.60
CA LYS A 30 15.95 1.28 10.21
C LYS A 30 17.26 0.76 9.63
N ALA A 31 17.44 0.84 8.30
CA ALA A 31 18.67 0.40 7.67
C ALA A 31 19.89 1.26 8.05
N PHE A 32 19.69 2.58 8.15
CA PHE A 32 20.73 3.51 8.62
C PHE A 32 21.19 3.18 10.04
N LEU A 33 20.25 2.93 10.96
CA LEU A 33 20.56 2.49 12.33
C LEU A 33 21.30 1.14 12.39
N GLN A 34 21.08 0.28 11.39
CA GLN A 34 21.77 -1.00 11.24
C GLN A 34 23.13 -0.87 10.53
N GLY A 35 23.59 0.34 10.20
CA GLY A 35 24.84 0.57 9.45
C GLY A 35 24.80 0.09 8.00
N ARG A 36 23.60 -0.17 7.44
CA ARG A 36 23.41 -0.64 6.06
C ARG A 36 22.87 0.48 5.18
N LYS A 37 23.21 0.45 3.89
CA LYS A 37 22.61 1.37 2.90
C LYS A 37 21.15 0.96 2.68
N GLY A 38 20.23 1.78 3.19
CA GLY A 38 18.80 1.53 3.13
C GLY A 38 18.20 1.58 1.73
N PRO A 39 16.95 1.11 1.59
CA PRO A 39 16.19 1.16 0.34
C PRO A 39 15.98 2.60 -0.16
N GLY A 40 15.83 2.76 -1.46
CA GLY A 40 15.50 4.06 -2.08
C GLY A 40 14.13 4.56 -1.64
N LEU A 41 13.92 5.89 -1.62
CA LEU A 41 12.65 6.49 -1.19
C LEU A 41 11.45 6.04 -2.05
N LEU A 42 11.68 5.79 -3.34
CA LEU A 42 10.65 5.33 -4.27
C LEU A 42 10.50 3.79 -4.32
N GLN A 43 11.25 3.05 -3.49
CA GLN A 43 11.29 1.60 -3.58
C GLN A 43 9.95 0.94 -3.24
N ALA A 44 9.14 1.52 -2.33
CA ALA A 44 7.80 1.00 -2.07
C ALA A 44 6.88 1.12 -3.30
N TYR A 45 6.98 2.21 -4.07
CA TYR A 45 6.18 2.37 -5.29
C TYR A 45 6.57 1.34 -6.36
N TYR A 46 7.87 1.13 -6.58
CA TYR A 46 8.33 0.08 -7.51
C TYR A 46 7.92 -1.32 -7.05
N SER A 47 7.94 -1.56 -5.75
CA SER A 47 7.49 -2.84 -5.18
C SER A 47 5.99 -3.04 -5.41
N LEU A 48 5.16 -2.03 -5.14
CA LEU A 48 3.72 -2.08 -5.41
C LEU A 48 3.43 -2.33 -6.89
N TRP A 49 4.06 -1.56 -7.78
CA TRP A 49 3.93 -1.76 -9.22
C TRP A 49 4.31 -3.19 -9.64
N LYS A 50 5.41 -3.71 -9.08
CA LYS A 50 5.85 -5.09 -9.34
C LYS A 50 4.84 -6.12 -8.84
N LEU A 51 4.20 -5.90 -7.69
CA LEU A 51 3.16 -6.78 -7.16
C LEU A 51 1.92 -6.79 -8.05
N PHE A 52 1.46 -5.63 -8.52
CA PHE A 52 0.29 -5.55 -9.42
C PHE A 52 0.52 -6.24 -10.77
N LYS A 53 1.78 -6.36 -11.20
CA LYS A 53 2.14 -7.10 -12.42
C LYS A 53 2.24 -8.61 -12.22
N LYS A 54 2.23 -9.11 -10.98
CA LYS A 54 2.33 -10.55 -10.73
C LYS A 54 0.96 -11.20 -10.85
N GLU A 55 0.96 -12.40 -11.42
CA GLU A 55 -0.22 -13.26 -11.42
C GLU A 55 -0.57 -13.70 -9.99
N VAL A 56 -1.86 -13.71 -9.69
CA VAL A 56 -2.35 -14.14 -8.38
C VAL A 56 -2.59 -15.64 -8.43
N VAL A 57 -1.68 -16.40 -7.83
CA VAL A 57 -1.77 -17.86 -7.75
C VAL A 57 -2.58 -18.23 -6.51
N TYR A 58 -3.71 -18.90 -6.71
CA TYR A 58 -4.54 -19.46 -5.64
C TYR A 58 -4.39 -20.98 -5.61
N SER A 59 -4.27 -21.55 -4.40
CA SER A 59 -4.23 -23.01 -4.25
C SER A 59 -5.61 -23.62 -4.54
N SER A 60 -5.64 -24.85 -5.06
CA SER A 60 -6.85 -25.60 -5.37
C SER A 60 -7.75 -25.85 -4.15
N ASN A 61 -7.19 -25.87 -2.94
CA ASN A 61 -7.93 -25.97 -1.67
C ASN A 61 -8.23 -24.61 -1.01
N SER A 62 -8.03 -23.49 -1.70
CA SER A 62 -8.27 -22.18 -1.10
C SER A 62 -9.77 -21.84 -1.03
N SER A 63 -10.23 -21.45 0.15
CA SER A 63 -11.59 -20.95 0.36
C SER A 63 -11.76 -19.55 -0.25
N PHE A 64 -12.99 -19.20 -0.62
CA PHE A 64 -13.39 -17.87 -1.10
C PHE A 64 -12.92 -16.73 -0.18
N ILE A 65 -12.79 -17.01 1.12
CA ILE A 65 -12.26 -16.07 2.14
C ILE A 65 -10.88 -15.54 1.76
N MET A 66 -10.00 -16.37 1.16
CA MET A 66 -8.65 -15.97 0.73
C MET A 66 -8.69 -14.85 -0.32
N ARG A 67 -9.74 -14.80 -1.13
CA ARG A 67 -9.93 -13.77 -2.14
C ARG A 67 -10.55 -12.50 -1.54
N VAL A 68 -11.47 -12.63 -0.58
CA VAL A 68 -12.20 -11.48 0.01
C VAL A 68 -11.43 -10.76 1.11
N ALA A 69 -10.65 -11.49 1.91
CA ALA A 69 -9.88 -10.96 3.03
C ALA A 69 -9.07 -9.69 2.70
N PRO A 70 -8.24 -9.65 1.63
CA PRO A 70 -7.46 -8.45 1.32
C PRO A 70 -8.34 -7.23 1.00
N TYR A 71 -9.51 -7.41 0.38
CA TYR A 71 -10.41 -6.29 0.08
C TYR A 71 -11.05 -5.72 1.34
N ILE A 72 -11.49 -6.57 2.27
CA ILE A 72 -12.07 -6.12 3.55
C ILE A 72 -11.04 -5.33 4.35
N SER A 73 -9.78 -5.78 4.40
CA SER A 73 -8.73 -5.06 5.11
C SER A 73 -8.48 -3.66 4.53
N ILE A 74 -8.47 -3.51 3.21
CA ILE A 74 -8.29 -2.20 2.56
C ILE A 74 -9.48 -1.28 2.85
N ILE A 75 -10.72 -1.80 2.76
CA ILE A 75 -11.93 -1.01 3.03
C ILE A 75 -11.96 -0.56 4.50
N SER A 76 -11.70 -1.47 5.43
CA SER A 76 -11.65 -1.16 6.87
C SER A 76 -10.64 -0.07 7.19
N ALA A 77 -9.42 -0.16 6.62
CA ALA A 77 -8.38 0.83 6.83
C ALA A 77 -8.65 2.19 6.17
N LEU A 78 -9.51 2.24 5.14
CA LEU A 78 -9.90 3.49 4.48
C LEU A 78 -11.04 4.21 5.19
N VAL A 79 -11.92 3.46 5.86
CA VAL A 79 -13.10 4.00 6.55
C VAL A 79 -12.79 4.42 7.98
N ALA A 80 -11.85 3.74 8.65
CA ALA A 80 -11.42 4.05 10.02
C ALA A 80 -10.68 5.40 10.11
#